data_AF-A0A158IZN8-F1
#
_entry.id   AF-A0A158IZN8-F1
#
_cell.length_a   1.000
_cell.length_b   1.000
_cell.length_c   1.000
_cell.angle_alpha   90.00
_cell.angle_beta   90.00
_cell.angle_gamma   90.00
#
_symmetry.space_group_name_H-M   'P 1'
#
loop_
_entity.id
_entity.type
_entity.pdbx_description
1 polymer ?
#
loop_
_entity_poly.entity_id
_entity_poly.type
_entity_poly.pdbx_seq_one_letter_code
_entity_poly.pdbx_strand_id
1 'polypeptide(L)'
;MSEDIDIKVVLDEVPEGYALAGGRGDRSRLGELQVEVCERLKGSGFTLIEAEDEDNPRSRDNRRYYCLHLAYRAEFGGSDFALRPELKIELIHRPPMLLIEPREMGCLLDHPVGRASAEPFSMPCISVAETLGEKILSLLRRCAWHRDGRQRGSFDAALVRHIYDTWRICAISPDSVDEATIVFEALVKQDVAEFGAQHEEFADDPFDTLRRALHRTATEPTLRHHFDERLIPLVFAAGRPVYDACLASFTTAVHRMLRPQSKARSKPRSMPRPRPRRAMSLPATRIAGKRSVGLAISSCEATISSS
;
A
#
# COMPACT_ATOMS: atom_id res chain seq x y z
N MET A 1 -5.09 -17.79 -11.66
CA MET A 1 -4.57 -16.62 -10.93
C MET A 1 -5.38 -15.42 -11.38
N SER A 2 -5.86 -14.58 -10.47
CA SER A 2 -6.36 -13.25 -10.83
C SER A 2 -5.18 -12.31 -10.91
N GLU A 3 -5.19 -11.42 -11.89
CA GLU A 3 -4.28 -10.29 -11.93
C GLU A 3 -4.87 -9.24 -10.99
N ASP A 4 -4.28 -9.08 -9.81
CA ASP A 4 -4.70 -8.08 -8.83
C ASP A 4 -3.64 -6.98 -8.79
N ILE A 5 -4.05 -5.72 -8.93
CA ILE A 5 -3.16 -4.55 -8.86
C ILE A 5 -3.65 -3.63 -7.74
N ASP A 6 -2.80 -3.44 -6.73
CA ASP A 6 -3.02 -2.50 -5.64
C ASP A 6 -2.26 -1.20 -5.91
N ILE A 7 -2.97 -0.08 -6.05
CA ILE A 7 -2.39 1.25 -6.30
C ILE A 7 -2.68 2.17 -5.11
N LYS A 8 -1.63 2.70 -4.50
CA LYS A 8 -1.76 3.81 -3.57
C LYS A 8 -1.95 5.12 -4.31
N VAL A 9 -3.02 5.82 -3.99
CA VAL A 9 -3.34 7.15 -4.54
C VAL A 9 -2.88 8.19 -3.53
N VAL A 10 -2.07 9.14 -4.01
CA VAL A 10 -1.69 10.35 -3.27
C VAL A 10 -2.25 11.53 -4.04
N LEU A 11 -3.04 12.36 -3.38
CA LEU A 11 -3.51 13.61 -3.94
C LEU A 11 -2.48 14.70 -3.70
N ASP A 12 -2.22 15.53 -4.71
CA ASP A 12 -1.39 16.72 -4.54
C ASP A 12 -1.95 17.63 -3.45
N GLU A 13 -1.07 18.24 -2.66
CA GLU A 13 -1.46 19.24 -1.66
C GLU A 13 -2.07 20.47 -2.34
N VAL A 14 -3.10 21.04 -1.72
CA VAL A 14 -3.64 22.34 -2.16
C VAL A 14 -2.66 23.42 -1.69
N PRO A 15 -2.07 24.23 -2.60
CA PRO A 15 -1.10 25.25 -2.20
C PRO A 15 -1.67 26.21 -1.16
N GLU A 16 -0.83 26.64 -0.22
CA GLU A 16 -1.25 27.55 0.85
C GLU A 16 -1.86 28.84 0.29
N GLY A 17 -3.03 29.23 0.82
CA GLY A 17 -3.79 30.40 0.36
C GLY A 17 -4.67 30.15 -0.86
N TYR A 18 -4.67 28.94 -1.43
CA TYR A 18 -5.56 28.52 -2.50
C TYR A 18 -6.70 27.66 -1.96
N ALA A 19 -7.89 27.81 -2.54
CA ALA A 19 -9.00 26.90 -2.34
C ALA A 19 -9.29 26.20 -3.66
N LEU A 20 -9.61 24.91 -3.60
CA LEU A 20 -10.07 24.18 -4.77
C LEU A 20 -11.37 24.82 -5.27
N ALA A 21 -11.49 24.95 -6.60
CA ALA A 21 -12.65 25.55 -7.22
C ALA A 21 -13.94 24.87 -6.75
N GLY A 22 -14.91 25.67 -6.28
CA GLY A 22 -16.19 25.19 -5.75
C GLY A 22 -16.13 24.64 -4.33
N GLY A 23 -15.05 24.87 -3.56
CA GLY A 23 -14.92 24.32 -2.20
C GLY A 23 -14.74 22.81 -2.18
N ARG A 24 -14.28 22.22 -3.29
CA ARG A 24 -14.05 20.78 -3.42
C ARG A 24 -13.02 20.32 -2.40
N GLY A 25 -13.26 19.16 -1.77
CA GLY A 25 -12.31 18.48 -0.91
C GLY A 25 -11.82 17.17 -1.53
N ASP A 26 -10.99 16.44 -0.79
CA ASP A 26 -10.40 15.16 -1.24
C ASP A 26 -11.43 14.16 -1.75
N ARG A 27 -12.60 14.05 -1.08
CA ARG A 27 -13.69 13.19 -1.54
C ARG A 27 -14.10 13.48 -2.99
N SER A 28 -14.20 14.77 -3.37
CA SER A 28 -14.58 15.15 -4.74
C SER A 28 -13.47 14.79 -5.73
N ARG A 29 -12.21 15.09 -5.38
CA ARG A 29 -11.04 14.80 -6.22
C ARG A 29 -10.86 13.30 -6.46
N LEU A 30 -11.00 12.49 -5.40
CA LEU A 30 -10.99 11.03 -5.50
C LEU A 30 -12.16 10.55 -6.37
N GLY A 31 -13.32 11.20 -6.28
CA GLY A 31 -14.46 10.85 -7.12
C GLY A 31 -14.24 11.11 -8.60
N GLU A 32 -13.63 12.24 -8.95
CA GLU A 32 -13.24 12.58 -10.33
C GLU A 32 -12.18 11.60 -10.85
N LEU A 33 -11.15 11.30 -10.05
CA LEU A 33 -10.14 10.30 -10.39
C LEU A 33 -10.74 8.91 -10.67
N GLN A 34 -11.66 8.46 -9.82
CA GLN A 34 -12.31 7.15 -9.97
C GLN A 34 -13.11 7.04 -11.28
N VAL A 35 -13.81 8.13 -11.66
CA VAL A 35 -14.54 8.21 -12.93
C VAL A 35 -13.56 8.13 -14.10
N GLU A 36 -12.53 8.97 -14.10
CA GLU A 36 -11.52 9.01 -15.17
C GLU A 36 -10.82 7.65 -15.35
N VAL A 37 -10.43 6.99 -14.25
CA VAL A 37 -9.80 5.65 -14.29
C VAL A 37 -10.75 4.64 -14.94
N CYS A 38 -12.01 4.62 -14.52
CA CYS A 38 -13.02 3.71 -15.07
C CYS A 38 -13.26 3.95 -16.57
N GLU A 39 -13.38 5.22 -16.98
CA GLU A 39 -13.58 5.61 -18.38
C GLU A 39 -12.38 5.26 -19.26
N ARG A 40 -11.15 5.51 -18.79
CA ARG A 40 -9.94 5.13 -19.53
C ARG A 40 -9.82 3.63 -19.72
N LEU A 41 -10.06 2.84 -18.67
CA LEU A 41 -10.01 1.38 -18.75
C LEU A 41 -11.06 0.84 -19.74
N LYS A 42 -12.29 1.39 -19.71
CA LYS A 42 -13.31 1.07 -20.71
C LYS A 42 -12.88 1.44 -22.13
N GLY A 43 -12.30 2.63 -22.30
CA GLY A 43 -11.74 3.08 -23.57
C GLY A 43 -10.62 2.19 -24.10
N SER A 44 -9.87 1.52 -23.22
CA SER A 44 -8.84 0.53 -23.55
C SER A 44 -9.38 -0.88 -23.80
N GLY A 45 -10.69 -1.09 -23.78
CA GLY A 45 -11.32 -2.38 -24.09
C GLY A 45 -11.59 -3.29 -22.90
N PHE A 46 -11.40 -2.82 -21.66
CA PHE A 46 -11.83 -3.55 -20.47
C PHE A 46 -13.34 -3.37 -20.24
N THR A 47 -13.99 -4.40 -19.69
CA THR A 47 -15.42 -4.37 -19.37
C THR A 47 -15.63 -4.67 -17.90
N LEU A 48 -16.57 -4.00 -17.24
CA LEU A 48 -16.90 -4.30 -15.85
C LEU A 48 -17.59 -5.67 -15.78
N ILE A 49 -17.16 -6.51 -14.86
CA ILE A 49 -17.81 -7.80 -14.59
C ILE A 49 -19.03 -7.55 -13.72
N GLU A 50 -20.19 -8.02 -14.17
CA GLU A 50 -21.41 -8.04 -13.37
C GLU A 50 -21.33 -9.21 -12.39
N ALA A 51 -21.41 -8.92 -11.09
CA ALA A 51 -21.51 -9.91 -10.03
C ALA A 51 -22.87 -9.78 -9.35
N GLU A 52 -23.58 -10.89 -9.16
CA GLU A 52 -24.95 -10.90 -8.61
C GLU A 52 -25.03 -10.28 -7.20
N ASP A 53 -23.95 -10.40 -6.41
CA ASP A 53 -23.92 -10.01 -4.99
C ASP A 53 -22.90 -8.90 -4.65
N GLU A 54 -22.22 -8.31 -5.64
CA GLU A 54 -21.23 -7.25 -5.40
C GLU A 54 -21.38 -6.07 -6.36
N ASP A 55 -21.46 -4.86 -5.78
CA ASP A 55 -21.36 -3.62 -6.55
C ASP A 55 -20.01 -3.55 -7.28
N ASN A 56 -20.04 -3.33 -8.59
CA ASN A 56 -18.84 -3.11 -9.39
C ASN A 56 -19.06 -1.94 -10.37
N PRO A 57 -18.32 -0.82 -10.23
CA PRO A 57 -17.23 -0.59 -9.29
C PRO A 57 -17.70 -0.36 -7.85
N ARG A 58 -16.86 -0.76 -6.89
CA ARG A 58 -17.11 -0.59 -5.46
C ARG A 58 -16.35 0.61 -4.90
N SER A 59 -17.04 1.55 -4.25
CA SER A 59 -16.42 2.69 -3.55
C SER A 59 -16.77 2.66 -2.06
N ARG A 60 -15.77 2.80 -1.17
CA ARG A 60 -15.94 2.78 0.29
C ARG A 60 -15.06 3.84 0.96
N ASP A 61 -15.23 3.95 2.28
CA ASP A 61 -14.44 4.84 3.16
C ASP A 61 -14.33 6.27 2.62
N ASN A 62 -15.48 6.92 2.42
CA ASN A 62 -15.52 8.29 1.90
C ASN A 62 -14.74 8.47 0.57
N ARG A 63 -14.78 7.45 -0.29
CA ARG A 63 -14.04 7.33 -1.58
C ARG A 63 -12.53 7.07 -1.44
N ARG A 64 -12.01 6.76 -0.25
CA ARG A 64 -10.60 6.40 -0.07
C ARG A 64 -10.28 4.98 -0.54
N TYR A 65 -11.28 4.11 -0.63
CA TYR A 65 -11.14 2.79 -1.24
C TYR A 65 -12.02 2.71 -2.49
N TYR A 66 -11.43 2.25 -3.59
CA TYR A 66 -12.13 2.00 -4.85
C TYR A 66 -11.65 0.69 -5.46
N CYS A 67 -12.56 -0.17 -5.89
CA CYS A 67 -12.25 -1.46 -6.47
C CYS A 67 -13.01 -1.63 -7.78
N LEU A 68 -12.27 -2.01 -8.83
CA LEU A 68 -12.77 -2.37 -10.15
C LEU A 68 -12.49 -3.85 -10.38
N HIS A 69 -13.50 -4.59 -10.85
CA HIS A 69 -13.31 -5.94 -11.35
C HIS A 69 -13.65 -5.95 -12.84
N LEU A 70 -12.65 -6.26 -13.67
CA LEU A 70 -12.68 -6.02 -15.10
C LEU A 70 -12.41 -7.32 -15.83
N ALA A 71 -13.10 -7.55 -16.95
CA ALA A 71 -12.79 -8.56 -17.93
C ALA A 71 -12.09 -7.93 -19.14
N TYR A 72 -11.19 -8.70 -19.76
CA TYR A 72 -10.56 -8.35 -21.02
C TYR A 72 -10.63 -9.53 -21.99
N ARG A 73 -10.32 -9.28 -23.27
CA ARG A 73 -10.29 -10.33 -24.28
C ARG A 73 -9.02 -11.16 -24.13
N ALA A 74 -9.15 -12.48 -23.94
CA ALA A 74 -8.03 -13.39 -23.99
C ALA A 74 -7.51 -13.54 -25.43
N GLU A 75 -6.22 -13.29 -25.64
CA GLU A 75 -5.55 -13.57 -26.93
C GLU A 75 -5.20 -15.06 -27.09
N PHE A 76 -5.02 -15.77 -25.97
CA PHE A 76 -4.75 -17.21 -25.94
C PHE A 76 -5.95 -17.95 -25.34
N GLY A 77 -6.96 -18.25 -26.16
CA GLY A 77 -8.11 -19.07 -25.74
C GLY A 77 -7.83 -20.57 -25.82
N GLY A 78 -8.47 -21.37 -24.95
CA GLY A 78 -8.62 -22.82 -25.16
C GLY A 78 -7.84 -23.77 -24.26
N SER A 79 -7.20 -23.31 -23.17
CA SER A 79 -6.65 -24.20 -22.15
C SER A 79 -7.23 -23.89 -20.78
N ASP A 80 -7.60 -24.93 -20.03
CA ASP A 80 -8.04 -24.85 -18.63
C ASP A 80 -6.95 -24.30 -17.68
N PHE A 81 -5.75 -24.03 -18.22
CA PHE A 81 -4.56 -23.51 -17.54
C PHE A 81 -4.24 -22.05 -17.90
N ALA A 82 -5.01 -21.41 -18.79
CA ALA A 82 -4.82 -20.00 -19.10
C ALA A 82 -5.14 -19.12 -17.88
N LEU A 83 -4.43 -17.99 -17.74
CA LEU A 83 -4.81 -16.96 -16.79
C LEU A 83 -6.27 -16.56 -17.05
N ARG A 84 -7.04 -16.38 -15.97
CA ARG A 84 -8.41 -15.88 -16.09
C ARG A 84 -8.30 -14.48 -16.73
N PRO A 85 -9.04 -14.18 -17.81
CA PRO A 85 -8.90 -12.91 -18.52
C PRO A 85 -9.63 -11.79 -17.76
N GLU A 86 -9.24 -11.62 -16.51
CA GLU A 86 -9.84 -10.73 -15.56
C GLU A 86 -8.79 -10.06 -14.69
N LEU A 87 -9.04 -8.79 -14.43
CA LEU A 87 -8.15 -7.88 -13.73
C LEU A 87 -8.93 -7.24 -12.58
N LYS A 88 -8.36 -7.27 -11.39
CA LYS A 88 -8.87 -6.54 -10.24
C LYS A 88 -7.93 -5.36 -9.95
N ILE A 89 -8.47 -4.15 -9.92
CA ILE A 89 -7.71 -2.94 -9.58
C ILE A 89 -8.27 -2.37 -8.29
N GLU A 90 -7.44 -2.27 -7.27
CA GLU A 90 -7.75 -1.59 -6.02
C GLU A 90 -6.99 -0.27 -5.93
N LEU A 91 -7.71 0.84 -5.75
CA LEU A 91 -7.16 2.15 -5.48
C LEU A 91 -7.39 2.49 -4.01
N ILE A 92 -6.30 2.80 -3.30
CA ILE A 92 -6.33 3.10 -1.87
C ILE A 92 -5.69 4.47 -1.65
N HIS A 93 -6.47 5.44 -1.20
CA HIS A 93 -5.96 6.76 -0.83
C HIS A 93 -5.24 6.69 0.52
N ARG A 94 -3.95 6.40 0.46
CA ARG A 94 -3.09 6.20 1.62
C ARG A 94 -1.67 6.69 1.29
N PRO A 95 -1.14 7.71 1.98
CA PRO A 95 0.21 8.18 1.72
C PRO A 95 1.24 7.12 2.15
N PRO A 96 2.35 6.95 1.39
CA PRO A 96 3.49 6.14 1.82
C PRO A 96 4.12 6.67 3.11
N MET A 97 4.63 5.77 3.95
CA MET A 97 5.37 6.07 5.18
C MET A 97 6.88 6.15 4.95
N LEU A 98 7.38 5.44 3.94
CA LEU A 98 8.75 5.45 3.48
C LEU A 98 8.83 6.11 2.10
N LEU A 99 10.05 6.43 1.68
CA LEU A 99 10.29 6.99 0.36
C LEU A 99 9.84 5.99 -0.72
N ILE A 100 9.19 6.52 -1.74
CA ILE A 100 8.83 5.78 -2.95
C ILE A 100 10.07 5.58 -3.82
N GLU A 101 10.10 4.45 -4.52
CA GLU A 101 11.20 4.06 -5.38
C GLU A 101 10.68 3.84 -6.81
N PRO A 102 11.27 4.48 -7.84
CA PRO A 102 10.90 4.20 -9.21
C PRO A 102 11.28 2.76 -9.56
N ARG A 103 10.33 2.01 -10.11
CA ARG A 103 10.53 0.65 -10.63
C ARG A 103 10.17 0.61 -12.09
N GLU A 104 11.03 -0.01 -12.89
CA GLU A 104 10.74 -0.28 -14.29
C GLU A 104 9.83 -1.51 -14.39
N MET A 105 8.77 -1.36 -15.17
CA MET A 105 7.76 -2.37 -15.44
C MET A 105 7.75 -2.65 -16.94
N GLY A 106 7.57 -3.92 -17.30
CA GLY A 106 7.56 -4.37 -18.70
C GLY A 106 6.76 -5.66 -18.84
N CYS A 107 6.71 -6.23 -20.05
CA CYS A 107 5.95 -7.47 -20.26
C CYS A 107 6.67 -8.66 -19.60
N LEU A 108 5.90 -9.44 -18.82
CA LEU A 108 6.40 -10.62 -18.11
C LEU A 108 7.05 -11.65 -19.05
N LEU A 109 6.55 -11.75 -20.28
CA LEU A 109 7.03 -12.71 -21.28
C LEU A 109 8.41 -12.36 -21.85
N ASP A 110 8.86 -11.13 -21.71
CA ASP A 110 10.14 -10.70 -22.28
C ASP A 110 11.33 -11.34 -21.55
N HIS A 111 11.25 -11.49 -20.24
CA HIS A 111 12.34 -12.03 -19.44
C HIS A 111 12.68 -13.50 -19.78
N PRO A 112 11.72 -14.45 -19.82
CA PRO A 112 12.00 -15.84 -20.19
C PRO A 112 12.55 -16.02 -21.61
N VAL A 113 12.17 -15.15 -22.55
CA VAL A 113 12.61 -15.24 -23.96
C VAL A 113 13.85 -14.40 -24.26
N GLY A 114 14.45 -13.77 -23.24
CA GLY A 114 15.66 -12.95 -23.39
C GLY A 114 15.46 -11.68 -24.23
N ARG A 115 14.22 -11.17 -24.28
CA ARG A 115 13.85 -9.98 -25.03
C ARG A 115 13.82 -8.76 -24.11
N ALA A 116 14.13 -7.59 -24.65
CA ALA A 116 13.87 -6.32 -23.95
C ALA A 116 12.41 -5.93 -24.10
N SER A 117 11.79 -5.40 -23.03
CA SER A 117 10.43 -4.88 -23.11
C SER A 117 10.33 -3.84 -24.21
N ALA A 118 9.33 -3.99 -25.08
CA ALA A 118 9.14 -3.10 -26.21
C ALA A 118 8.83 -1.67 -25.74
N GLU A 119 8.05 -1.55 -24.66
CA GLU A 119 7.62 -0.29 -24.07
C GLU A 119 7.69 -0.40 -22.54
N PRO A 120 8.89 -0.39 -21.93
CA PRO A 120 8.99 -0.35 -20.48
C PRO A 120 8.50 1.02 -19.98
N PHE A 121 7.86 1.02 -18.82
CA PHE A 121 7.48 2.26 -18.15
C PHE A 121 7.99 2.26 -16.71
N SER A 122 8.26 3.45 -16.19
CA SER A 122 8.67 3.62 -14.80
C SER A 122 7.46 4.00 -13.96
N MET A 123 7.28 3.35 -12.81
CA MET A 123 6.22 3.64 -11.85
C MET A 123 6.82 3.84 -10.46
N PRO A 124 6.40 4.88 -9.71
CA PRO A 124 6.75 4.98 -8.30
C PRO A 124 6.08 3.87 -7.51
N CYS A 125 6.88 3.06 -6.81
CA CYS A 125 6.40 1.99 -5.95
C CYS A 125 6.71 2.33 -4.48
N ILE A 126 5.87 1.84 -3.57
CA ILE A 126 6.23 1.82 -2.15
C ILE A 126 7.46 0.93 -1.93
N SER A 127 8.26 1.26 -0.92
CA SER A 127 9.44 0.46 -0.57
C SER A 127 9.06 -0.98 -0.19
N VAL A 128 10.02 -1.89 -0.38
CA VAL A 128 9.86 -3.29 0.03
C VAL A 128 9.65 -3.40 1.55
N ALA A 129 10.31 -2.53 2.32
CA ALA A 129 10.15 -2.43 3.77
C ALA A 129 8.71 -2.02 4.17
N GLU A 130 8.14 -0.99 3.55
CA GLU A 130 6.75 -0.61 3.84
C GLU A 130 5.78 -1.73 3.47
N THR A 131 5.96 -2.33 2.28
CA THR A 131 5.17 -3.48 1.82
C THR A 131 5.21 -4.63 2.83
N LEU A 132 6.39 -4.95 3.37
CA LEU A 132 6.58 -5.98 4.39
C LEU A 132 5.78 -5.65 5.67
N GLY A 133 5.91 -4.42 6.17
CA GLY A 133 5.19 -3.94 7.34
C GLY A 133 3.67 -4.02 7.16
N GLU A 134 3.16 -3.59 6.01
CA GLU A 134 1.73 -3.63 5.69
C GLU A 134 1.20 -5.05 5.55
N LYS A 135 1.94 -5.97 4.91
CA LYS A 135 1.54 -7.38 4.80
C LYS A 135 1.45 -8.05 6.17
N ILE A 136 2.42 -7.81 7.05
CA ILE A 136 2.40 -8.32 8.43
C ILE A 136 1.22 -7.75 9.21
N LEU A 137 1.04 -6.42 9.17
CA LEU A 137 -0.04 -5.73 9.87
C LEU A 137 -1.42 -6.19 9.38
N SER A 138 -1.62 -6.24 8.06
CA SER A 138 -2.86 -6.67 7.41
C SER A 138 -3.24 -8.10 7.81
N LEU A 139 -2.29 -9.05 7.75
CA LEU A 139 -2.55 -10.43 8.12
C LEU A 139 -2.96 -10.54 9.60
N LEU A 140 -2.16 -9.98 10.51
CA LEU A 140 -2.41 -10.09 11.95
C LEU A 140 -3.71 -9.39 12.35
N ARG A 141 -3.98 -8.19 11.83
CA ARG A 141 -5.22 -7.45 12.08
C ARG A 141 -6.42 -8.23 11.58
N ARG A 142 -6.40 -8.75 10.35
CA ARG A 142 -7.54 -9.50 9.78
C ARG A 142 -7.74 -10.85 10.48
N CYS A 143 -6.67 -11.51 10.92
CA CYS A 143 -6.78 -12.70 11.78
C CYS A 143 -7.41 -12.37 13.14
N ALA A 144 -7.03 -11.25 13.78
CA ALA A 144 -7.65 -10.82 15.02
C ALA A 144 -9.15 -10.50 14.81
N TRP A 145 -9.44 -9.69 13.80
CA TRP A 145 -10.80 -9.26 13.45
C TRP A 145 -11.75 -10.43 13.15
N HIS A 146 -11.27 -11.44 12.42
CA HIS A 146 -12.05 -12.65 12.17
C HIS A 146 -12.35 -13.42 13.46
N ARG A 147 -11.33 -13.66 14.27
CA ARG A 147 -11.43 -14.49 15.47
C ARG A 147 -12.24 -13.84 16.57
N ASP A 148 -12.21 -12.53 16.67
CA ASP A 148 -13.00 -11.77 17.63
C ASP A 148 -14.48 -11.63 17.17
N GLY A 149 -14.88 -12.34 16.11
CA GLY A 149 -16.25 -12.39 15.61
C GLY A 149 -16.72 -11.09 14.96
N ARG A 150 -15.79 -10.20 14.61
CA ARG A 150 -16.09 -8.87 14.05
C ARG A 150 -16.22 -8.90 12.52
N GLN A 151 -15.64 -9.91 11.87
CA GLN A 151 -15.67 -10.05 10.43
C GLN A 151 -17.08 -10.35 9.90
N ARG A 152 -17.49 -9.61 8.86
CA ARG A 152 -18.66 -9.95 8.03
C ARG A 152 -18.21 -10.83 6.86
N GLY A 153 -18.94 -11.92 6.61
CA GLY A 153 -18.65 -12.85 5.52
C GLY A 153 -17.53 -13.86 5.85
N SER A 154 -17.06 -14.59 4.83
CA SER A 154 -16.05 -15.64 4.96
C SER A 154 -14.64 -15.08 5.14
N PHE A 155 -13.81 -15.78 5.92
CA PHE A 155 -12.38 -15.48 5.99
C PHE A 155 -11.73 -15.51 4.61
N ASP A 156 -10.89 -14.52 4.34
CA ASP A 156 -10.23 -14.38 3.05
C ASP A 156 -9.05 -15.34 2.97
N ALA A 157 -9.25 -16.44 2.23
CA ALA A 157 -8.23 -17.46 2.06
C ALA A 157 -6.94 -16.94 1.38
N ALA A 158 -7.01 -15.83 0.63
CA ALA A 158 -5.84 -15.27 -0.04
C ALA A 158 -4.84 -14.62 0.93
N LEU A 159 -5.27 -14.30 2.17
CA LEU A 159 -4.41 -13.69 3.18
C LEU A 159 -3.18 -14.52 3.53
N VAL A 160 -3.26 -15.84 3.38
CA VAL A 160 -2.12 -16.73 3.64
C VAL A 160 -0.89 -16.38 2.81
N ARG A 161 -1.09 -15.74 1.65
CA ARG A 161 -0.02 -15.28 0.75
C ARG A 161 0.94 -14.31 1.46
N HIS A 162 0.47 -13.54 2.45
CA HIS A 162 1.33 -12.65 3.23
C HIS A 162 2.40 -13.38 4.04
N ILE A 163 2.16 -14.63 4.46
CA ILE A 163 3.19 -15.47 5.11
C ILE A 163 4.31 -15.80 4.12
N TYR A 164 3.95 -16.19 2.90
CA TYR A 164 4.92 -16.47 1.83
C TYR A 164 5.66 -15.22 1.36
N ASP A 165 4.93 -14.13 1.11
CA ASP A 165 5.52 -12.86 0.66
C ASP A 165 6.54 -12.36 1.69
N THR A 166 6.21 -12.44 2.98
CA THR A 166 7.13 -12.09 4.07
C THR A 166 8.38 -12.95 4.02
N TRP A 167 8.24 -14.27 3.90
CA TRP A 167 9.39 -15.17 3.77
C TRP A 167 10.26 -14.82 2.56
N ARG A 168 9.66 -14.53 1.40
CA ARG A 168 10.38 -14.13 0.18
C ARG A 168 11.11 -12.80 0.34
N ILE A 169 10.45 -11.80 0.91
CA ILE A 169 11.05 -10.49 1.18
C ILE A 169 12.23 -10.65 2.13
N CYS A 170 12.05 -11.34 3.26
CA CYS A 170 13.12 -11.58 4.23
C CYS A 170 14.32 -12.32 3.62
N ALA A 171 14.10 -13.23 2.66
CA ALA A 171 15.17 -13.97 2.00
C ALA A 171 15.95 -13.13 0.97
N ILE A 172 15.29 -12.21 0.27
CA ILE A 172 15.88 -11.43 -0.84
C ILE A 172 16.38 -10.06 -0.36
N SER A 173 15.69 -9.46 0.62
CA SER A 173 15.97 -8.14 1.18
C SER A 173 15.85 -8.19 2.71
N PRO A 174 16.82 -8.79 3.41
CA PRO A 174 16.78 -8.92 4.87
C PRO A 174 16.76 -7.57 5.60
N ASP A 175 17.40 -6.54 5.03
CA ASP A 175 17.45 -5.18 5.60
C ASP A 175 16.06 -4.52 5.65
N SER A 176 15.13 -4.93 4.78
CA SER A 176 13.74 -4.46 4.79
C SER A 176 13.04 -4.70 6.12
N VAL A 177 13.47 -5.69 6.90
CA VAL A 177 12.87 -5.98 8.22
C VAL A 177 13.20 -4.87 9.23
N ASP A 178 14.42 -4.36 9.21
CA ASP A 178 14.86 -3.34 10.15
C ASP A 178 14.26 -1.98 9.77
N GLU A 179 14.20 -1.66 8.47
CA GLU A 179 13.52 -0.47 7.95
C GLU A 179 12.01 -0.49 8.24
N ALA A 180 11.35 -1.62 8.00
CA ALA A 180 9.93 -1.77 8.30
C ALA A 180 9.66 -1.62 9.81
N THR A 181 10.57 -2.10 10.66
CA THR A 181 10.48 -1.94 12.11
C THR A 181 10.45 -0.46 12.51
N ILE A 182 11.23 0.40 11.86
CA ILE A 182 11.28 1.85 12.14
C ILE A 182 9.90 2.50 11.95
N VAL A 183 9.17 2.13 10.90
CA VAL A 183 7.87 2.74 10.57
C VAL A 183 6.65 1.95 11.08
N PHE A 184 6.85 0.77 11.65
CA PHE A 184 5.74 -0.13 12.01
C PHE A 184 4.73 0.51 12.97
N GLU A 185 5.18 1.29 13.96
CA GLU A 185 4.28 2.01 14.86
C GLU A 185 3.40 3.03 14.13
N ALA A 186 3.94 3.72 13.12
CA ALA A 186 3.18 4.66 12.30
C ALA A 186 2.13 3.94 11.44
N LEU A 187 2.51 2.80 10.84
CA LEU A 187 1.58 1.94 10.11
C LEU A 187 0.43 1.44 11.01
N VAL A 188 0.74 1.00 12.23
CA VAL A 188 -0.27 0.57 13.22
C VAL A 188 -1.21 1.72 13.57
N LYS A 189 -0.70 2.92 13.85
CA LYS A 189 -1.52 4.09 14.16
C LYS A 189 -2.48 4.43 13.02
N GLN A 190 -2.01 4.30 11.78
CA GLN A 190 -2.84 4.54 10.61
C GLN A 190 -3.95 3.49 10.48
N ASP A 191 -3.64 2.20 10.67
CA ASP A 191 -4.67 1.14 10.67
C ASP A 191 -5.67 1.32 11.83
N VAL A 192 -5.24 1.80 13.00
CA VAL A 192 -6.16 2.13 14.10
C VAL A 192 -7.11 3.27 13.70
N ALA A 193 -6.62 4.30 13.03
CA ALA A 193 -7.47 5.39 12.55
C ALA A 193 -8.50 4.93 11.50
N GLU A 194 -8.13 3.97 10.65
CA GLU A 194 -9.00 3.44 9.58
C GLU A 194 -9.98 2.37 10.09
N PHE A 195 -9.54 1.48 10.98
CA PHE A 195 -10.26 0.27 11.34
C PHE A 195 -10.64 0.16 12.82
N GLY A 196 -10.10 1.00 13.70
CA GLY A 196 -10.31 0.93 15.14
C GLY A 196 -11.79 1.03 15.54
N ALA A 197 -12.58 1.83 14.83
CA ALA A 197 -14.03 1.93 15.06
C ALA A 197 -14.79 0.61 14.82
N GLN A 198 -14.19 -0.36 14.13
CA GLN A 198 -14.77 -1.67 13.83
C GLN A 198 -14.25 -2.79 14.75
N HIS A 199 -13.23 -2.49 15.57
CA HIS A 199 -12.54 -3.46 16.41
C HIS A 199 -11.97 -2.74 17.65
N GLU A 200 -12.78 -2.64 18.69
CA GLU A 200 -12.48 -1.90 19.93
C GLU A 200 -11.18 -2.37 20.58
N GLU A 201 -10.96 -3.70 20.66
CA GLU A 201 -9.75 -4.28 21.25
C GLU A 201 -8.47 -3.89 20.49
N PHE A 202 -8.57 -3.73 19.16
CA PHE A 202 -7.46 -3.24 18.34
C PHE A 202 -7.26 -1.72 18.47
N ALA A 203 -8.33 -0.96 18.70
CA ALA A 203 -8.23 0.47 18.95
C ALA A 203 -7.55 0.78 20.30
N ASP A 204 -7.90 0.02 21.33
CA ASP A 204 -7.44 0.23 22.71
C ASP A 204 -5.99 -0.22 22.92
N ASP A 205 -5.66 -1.44 22.50
CA ASP A 205 -4.29 -1.98 22.56
C ASP A 205 -3.94 -2.72 21.25
N PRO A 206 -3.52 -1.98 20.20
CA PRO A 206 -3.23 -2.58 18.91
C PRO A 206 -2.07 -3.56 18.99
N PHE A 207 -1.02 -3.26 19.77
CA PHE A 207 0.16 -4.11 19.84
C PHE A 207 -0.13 -5.41 20.57
N ASP A 208 -0.88 -5.40 21.68
CA ASP A 208 -1.28 -6.64 22.33
C ASP A 208 -2.22 -7.46 21.43
N THR A 209 -3.15 -6.81 20.74
CA THR A 209 -4.03 -7.48 19.75
C THR A 209 -3.22 -8.19 18.65
N LEU A 210 -2.20 -7.54 18.09
CA LEU A 210 -1.31 -8.14 17.09
C LEU A 210 -0.48 -9.30 17.66
N ARG A 211 0.00 -9.20 18.91
CA ARG A 211 0.73 -10.30 19.59
C ARG A 211 -0.18 -11.51 19.82
N ARG A 212 -1.41 -11.30 20.32
CA ARG A 212 -2.41 -12.37 20.49
C ARG A 212 -2.75 -13.04 19.15
N ALA A 213 -2.87 -12.24 18.08
CA ALA A 213 -3.10 -12.74 16.74
C ALA A 213 -1.95 -13.65 16.26
N LEU A 214 -0.70 -13.21 16.44
CA LEU A 214 0.49 -13.99 16.07
C LEU A 214 0.52 -15.36 16.78
N HIS A 215 0.35 -15.38 18.10
CA HIS A 215 0.37 -16.62 18.89
C HIS A 215 -0.65 -17.65 18.39
N ARG A 216 -1.82 -17.18 17.97
CA ARG A 216 -2.89 -18.04 17.46
C ARG A 216 -2.66 -18.45 15.99
N THR A 217 -2.01 -17.62 15.18
CA THR A 217 -1.61 -17.98 13.80
C THR A 217 -0.64 -19.16 13.79
N ALA A 218 0.17 -19.32 14.83
CA ALA A 218 1.05 -20.48 14.98
C ALA A 218 0.32 -21.81 15.25
N THR A 219 -0.90 -21.77 15.79
CA THR A 219 -1.64 -22.95 16.22
C THR A 219 -2.88 -23.27 15.38
N GLU A 220 -3.29 -22.36 14.49
CA GLU A 220 -4.50 -22.52 13.69
C GLU A 220 -4.24 -23.30 12.38
N PRO A 221 -5.01 -24.39 12.10
CA PRO A 221 -4.81 -25.19 10.89
C PRO A 221 -5.31 -24.51 9.61
N THR A 222 -6.23 -23.56 9.70
CA THR A 222 -6.87 -22.89 8.55
C THR A 222 -5.86 -22.26 7.60
N LEU A 223 -4.86 -21.55 8.16
CA LEU A 223 -3.83 -20.89 7.35
C LEU A 223 -2.95 -21.90 6.64
N ARG A 224 -2.58 -23.02 7.30
CA ARG A 224 -1.85 -24.09 6.61
C ARG A 224 -2.67 -24.68 5.46
N HIS A 225 -3.94 -24.97 5.71
CA HIS A 225 -4.83 -25.50 4.68
C HIS A 225 -4.93 -24.55 3.47
N HIS A 226 -5.10 -23.24 3.70
CA HIS A 226 -5.07 -22.25 2.62
C HIS A 226 -3.71 -22.17 1.92
N PHE A 227 -2.61 -22.33 2.65
CA PHE A 227 -1.27 -22.34 2.05
C PHE A 227 -1.14 -23.50 1.07
N ASP A 228 -1.48 -24.71 1.49
CA ASP A 228 -1.32 -25.92 0.69
C ASP A 228 -2.29 -25.97 -0.50
N GLU A 229 -3.56 -25.61 -0.29
CA GLU A 229 -4.60 -25.76 -1.31
C GLU A 229 -4.75 -24.55 -2.23
N ARG A 230 -4.44 -23.33 -1.77
CA ARG A 230 -4.70 -22.09 -2.52
C ARG A 230 -3.43 -21.40 -2.99
N LEU A 231 -2.37 -21.39 -2.17
CA LEU A 231 -1.15 -20.68 -2.53
C LEU A 231 -0.20 -21.55 -3.34
N ILE A 232 0.13 -22.74 -2.85
CA ILE A 232 1.13 -23.61 -3.48
C ILE A 232 0.87 -23.87 -4.97
N PRO A 233 -0.37 -24.14 -5.43
CA PRO A 233 -0.63 -24.35 -6.85
C PRO A 233 -0.27 -23.14 -7.74
N LEU A 234 -0.14 -21.95 -7.16
CA LEU A 234 0.16 -20.70 -7.86
C LEU A 234 1.64 -20.31 -7.81
N VAL A 235 2.46 -21.00 -7.00
CA VAL A 235 3.87 -20.64 -6.81
C VAL A 235 4.73 -21.29 -7.89
N PHE A 236 5.24 -20.49 -8.81
CA PHE A 236 6.29 -20.89 -9.73
C PHE A 236 7.67 -20.62 -9.11
N ALA A 237 8.30 -21.64 -8.52
CA ALA A 237 9.61 -21.54 -7.89
C ALA A 237 10.43 -22.82 -8.08
N ALA A 238 11.76 -22.70 -8.13
CA ALA A 238 12.68 -23.82 -8.27
C ALA A 238 12.59 -24.85 -7.12
N GLY A 239 12.15 -24.40 -5.94
CA GLY A 239 11.85 -25.26 -4.79
C GLY A 239 10.47 -24.96 -4.24
N ARG A 240 9.75 -26.00 -3.80
CA ARG A 240 8.42 -25.86 -3.20
C ARG A 240 8.56 -25.22 -1.81
N PRO A 241 7.95 -24.05 -1.56
CA PRO A 241 7.99 -23.44 -0.23
C PRO A 241 7.26 -24.33 0.77
N VAL A 242 7.79 -24.42 1.99
CA VAL A 242 7.24 -25.22 3.08
C VAL A 242 6.60 -24.28 4.09
N TYR A 243 5.32 -24.50 4.43
CA TYR A 243 4.55 -23.62 5.32
C TYR A 243 5.29 -23.29 6.62
N ASP A 244 5.86 -24.30 7.28
CA ASP A 244 6.56 -24.11 8.56
C ASP A 244 7.79 -23.20 8.44
N ALA A 245 8.54 -23.30 7.35
CA ALA A 245 9.67 -22.41 7.10
C ALA A 245 9.21 -20.97 6.82
N CYS A 246 8.14 -20.80 6.05
CA CYS A 246 7.56 -19.49 5.77
C CYS A 246 7.00 -18.85 7.04
N LEU A 247 6.26 -19.61 7.85
CA LEU A 247 5.70 -19.15 9.12
C LEU A 247 6.78 -18.82 10.16
N ALA A 248 7.87 -19.58 10.22
CA ALA A 248 9.00 -19.27 11.11
C ALA A 248 9.67 -17.94 10.73
N SER A 249 9.85 -17.68 9.43
CA SER A 249 10.37 -16.40 8.94
C SER A 249 9.41 -15.25 9.22
N PHE A 250 8.11 -15.44 8.96
CA PHE A 250 7.06 -14.48 9.30
C PHE A 250 7.07 -14.12 10.79
N THR A 251 7.07 -15.14 11.66
CA THR A 251 7.08 -14.98 13.12
C THR A 251 8.31 -14.22 13.59
N THR A 252 9.48 -14.49 13.00
CA THR A 252 10.73 -13.77 13.32
C THR A 252 10.63 -12.29 12.96
N ALA A 253 10.12 -11.97 11.78
CA ALA A 253 9.93 -10.58 11.35
C ALA A 253 8.93 -9.84 12.26
N VAL A 254 7.80 -10.46 12.57
CA VAL A 254 6.79 -9.89 13.48
C VAL A 254 7.36 -9.63 14.86
N HIS A 255 8.13 -10.57 15.42
CA HIS A 255 8.77 -10.36 16.73
C HIS A 255 9.75 -9.18 16.73
N ARG A 256 10.42 -8.88 15.62
CA ARG A 256 11.26 -7.66 15.52
C ARG A 256 10.40 -6.41 15.54
N MET A 257 9.33 -6.37 14.76
CA MET A 257 8.43 -5.22 14.64
C MET A 257 7.61 -4.93 15.91
N LEU A 258 7.22 -5.97 16.67
CA LEU A 258 6.42 -5.86 17.89
C LEU A 258 7.25 -5.66 19.16
N ARG A 259 8.60 -5.65 19.06
CA ARG A 259 9.45 -5.30 20.20
C ARG A 259 9.13 -3.88 20.66
N PRO A 260 9.11 -3.61 21.97
CA PRO A 260 9.03 -2.24 22.46
C PRO A 260 10.18 -1.45 21.86
N GLN A 261 9.87 -0.47 21.02
CA GLN A 261 10.82 0.53 20.57
C GLN A 261 11.30 1.24 21.83
N SER A 262 12.50 0.90 22.31
CA SER A 262 13.11 1.58 23.45
C SER A 262 13.07 3.07 23.13
N LYS A 263 12.32 3.85 23.90
CA LYS A 263 12.40 5.32 23.87
C LYS A 263 13.88 5.67 24.03
N ALA A 264 14.54 6.03 22.92
CA ALA A 264 15.86 6.60 22.98
C ALA A 264 15.75 7.77 23.96
N ARG A 265 16.56 7.74 25.03
CA ARG A 265 16.63 8.80 26.04
C ARG A 265 17.12 10.08 25.35
N SER A 266 16.22 10.82 24.71
CA SER A 266 16.43 12.23 24.41
C SER A 266 16.20 13.01 25.71
N LYS A 267 17.11 12.87 26.68
CA LYS A 267 17.28 13.94 27.67
C LYS A 267 18.02 15.06 26.94
N PRO A 268 17.42 16.25 26.76
CA PRO A 268 18.22 17.41 26.40
C PRO A 268 19.17 17.65 27.57
N ARG A 269 20.47 17.64 27.31
CA ARG A 269 21.44 18.20 28.25
C ARG A 269 21.05 19.67 28.43
N SER A 270 20.52 20.02 29.59
CA SER A 270 20.19 21.39 29.94
C SER A 270 21.48 22.22 29.95
N MET A 271 21.74 22.93 28.86
CA MET A 271 22.73 24.00 28.84
C MET A 271 22.18 25.17 29.68
N PRO A 272 22.95 25.71 30.64
CA PRO A 272 22.50 26.86 31.42
C PRO A 272 22.35 28.08 30.51
N ARG A 273 21.17 28.72 30.56
CA ARG A 273 20.87 29.97 29.85
C ARG A 273 21.85 31.08 30.27
N PRO A 274 22.52 31.78 29.33
CA PRO A 274 23.19 33.03 29.64
C PRO A 274 22.15 34.13 29.92
N ARG A 275 22.45 34.97 30.92
CA ARG A 275 21.63 36.12 31.35
C ARG A 275 21.39 37.13 30.21
N PRO A 276 20.25 37.84 30.21
CA PRO A 276 19.94 38.81 29.16
C PRO A 276 20.87 40.03 29.27
N ARG A 277 21.57 40.35 28.19
CA ARG A 277 22.27 41.63 28.02
C ARG A 277 21.28 42.67 27.52
N ARG A 278 21.31 43.84 28.18
CA ARG A 278 20.55 45.06 27.90
C ARG A 278 20.53 45.41 26.41
N ALA A 279 19.36 45.84 25.95
CA ALA A 279 19.13 46.44 24.65
C ALA A 279 19.97 47.71 24.45
N MET A 280 20.67 47.78 23.33
CA MET A 280 21.07 49.04 22.70
C MET A 280 20.35 49.16 21.37
N SER A 281 19.57 50.21 21.25
CA SER A 281 18.90 50.68 20.03
C SER A 281 19.89 51.22 19.01
N LEU A 282 19.55 51.10 17.73
CA LEU A 282 19.71 52.06 16.59
C LEU A 282 19.86 51.27 15.26
N PRO A 283 19.64 51.88 14.09
CA PRO A 283 18.36 52.33 13.53
C PRO A 283 18.01 51.60 12.22
N ALA A 284 16.80 51.84 11.71
CA ALA A 284 16.25 51.25 10.50
C ALA A 284 16.98 51.69 9.21
N THR A 285 17.26 50.72 8.33
CA THR A 285 17.65 50.98 6.94
C THR A 285 16.71 50.23 6.00
N ARG A 286 15.91 50.99 5.26
CA ARG A 286 15.12 50.53 4.11
C ARG A 286 16.06 50.04 3.01
N ILE A 287 15.81 48.87 2.46
CA ILE A 287 16.23 48.53 1.10
C ILE A 287 15.02 47.96 0.35
N ALA A 288 14.62 48.69 -0.69
CA ALA A 288 13.64 48.30 -1.68
C ALA A 288 14.29 47.34 -2.69
N GLY A 289 13.59 46.26 -3.05
CA GLY A 289 14.02 45.30 -4.06
C GLY A 289 12.80 44.71 -4.77
N LYS A 290 12.71 44.98 -6.07
CA LYS A 290 11.58 44.78 -6.98
C LYS A 290 11.20 43.30 -7.14
N ARG A 291 9.90 43.00 -7.13
CA ARG A 291 9.33 41.74 -7.64
C ARG A 291 9.17 41.84 -9.16
N SER A 292 9.87 40.98 -9.90
CA SER A 292 9.52 40.62 -11.27
C SER A 292 8.80 39.27 -11.23
N VAL A 293 7.50 39.30 -11.55
CA VAL A 293 6.65 38.11 -11.70
C VAL A 293 6.84 37.58 -13.11
N GLY A 294 7.54 36.46 -13.25
CA GLY A 294 7.59 35.68 -14.49
C GLY A 294 6.56 34.57 -14.43
N LEU A 295 5.46 34.76 -15.15
CA LEU A 295 4.42 33.77 -15.39
C LEU A 295 4.94 32.79 -16.46
N ALA A 296 5.25 31.55 -16.09
CA ALA A 296 5.55 30.50 -17.05
C ALA A 296 4.40 29.48 -17.04
N ILE A 297 3.49 29.65 -17.99
CA ILE A 297 2.51 28.64 -18.39
C ILE A 297 3.28 27.68 -19.31
N SER A 298 3.44 26.42 -18.90
CA SER A 298 3.91 25.36 -19.78
C SER A 298 2.81 24.32 -19.93
N SER A 299 1.99 24.51 -20.94
CA SER A 299 1.15 23.49 -21.55
C SER A 299 2.04 22.54 -22.36
N CYS A 300 2.06 21.26 -22.00
CA CYS A 300 2.61 20.22 -22.87
C CYS A 300 1.45 19.35 -23.38
N GLU A 301 1.05 19.64 -24.62
CA GLU A 301 0.28 18.73 -25.47
C GLU A 301 1.20 17.57 -25.90
N ALA A 302 0.73 16.33 -25.76
CA ALA A 302 1.37 15.17 -26.37
C ALA A 302 0.54 14.72 -27.57
N THR A 303 1.08 14.98 -28.75
CA THR A 303 0.57 14.58 -30.06
C THR A 303 0.60 13.06 -30.21
N ILE A 304 -0.56 12.47 -30.48
CA ILE A 304 -0.71 11.08 -30.91
C ILE A 304 -0.32 11.02 -32.40
N SER A 305 0.70 10.24 -32.74
CA SER A 305 0.94 9.81 -34.12
C SER A 305 0.59 8.33 -34.23
N SER A 306 -0.43 8.07 -35.03
CA SER A 306 -0.90 6.77 -35.46
C SER A 306 0.14 6.02 -36.29
N SER A 307 0.36 4.74 -35.99
CA SER A 307 0.77 3.67 -36.92
C SER A 307 0.36 2.33 -36.35
#